data_AF-A0A2V9ZE45-F1
#
_entry.id   AF-A0A2V9ZE45-F1
#
_cell.length_a   1.000
_cell.length_b   1.000
_cell.length_c   1.000
_cell.angle_alpha   90.00
_cell.angle_beta   90.00
_cell.angle_gamma   90.00
#
_symmetry.space_group_name_H-M   'P 1'
#
loop_
_entity.id
_entity.type
_entity.pdbx_description
1 polymer ?
#
loop_
_entity_poly.entity_id
_entity_poly.type
_entity_poly.pdbx_seq_one_letter_code
_entity_poly.pdbx_strand_id
1 'polypeptide(L)'
;MWDSSVGKSSSHNPVLVVHGGAWAIPDDMVEAHLNGVRNAMAAGWRVLEQGGSALDAVEEAVVVMEDDETFDAGRGSFLNREGKVQLDALIMDGATLRAGGVGCVERLRNPIRAARKILSESPHVYFVAEGAERFAAEHGIPLCQNEDLVIPRETRRLLEFQARMAEQKPDLFAPTISHDTVGAIALDGDGDLAAATSTGGTLNKAPGRLGDSSLIGCGCYADNQSGAASTTGWGEPIMKLVLAKWSADRVASGSIPEWVAKEAITQLEERVNGHGGIILLDSRGRFGIAHNTPRMAWCLKTVEKQSSGIECSGGL
;
A
#
# COMPACT_ATOMS: atom_id res chain seq x y z
N MET A 1 -36.95 -16.08 27.77
CA MET A 1 -35.47 -16.04 27.73
C MET A 1 -35.10 -16.52 26.34
N TRP A 2 -34.72 -15.61 25.45
CA TRP A 2 -34.22 -15.98 24.13
C TRP A 2 -32.77 -16.42 24.30
N ASP A 3 -32.51 -17.68 23.98
CA ASP A 3 -31.17 -18.23 23.83
C ASP A 3 -30.54 -17.61 22.58
N SER A 4 -29.54 -16.75 22.79
CA SER A 4 -28.77 -16.09 21.74
C SER A 4 -27.44 -16.80 21.49
N SER A 5 -27.43 -18.13 21.49
CA SER A 5 -26.34 -18.94 20.95
C SER A 5 -26.57 -19.27 19.47
N VAL A 6 -26.65 -18.22 18.63
CA VAL A 6 -26.42 -18.43 17.19
C VAL A 6 -24.91 -18.58 17.02
N GLY A 7 -24.45 -19.84 16.96
CA GLY A 7 -23.06 -20.15 16.71
C GLY A 7 -22.58 -19.49 15.41
N LYS A 8 -21.52 -18.67 15.49
CA LYS A 8 -20.70 -18.32 14.33
C LYS A 8 -20.10 -19.63 13.79
N SER A 9 -20.75 -20.22 12.80
CA SER A 9 -20.38 -21.50 12.21
C SER A 9 -19.96 -21.31 10.75
N SER A 10 -18.80 -20.67 10.55
CA SER A 10 -17.82 -21.01 9.51
C SER A 10 -16.58 -20.13 9.71
N SER A 11 -15.47 -20.72 10.18
CA SER A 11 -14.17 -20.05 10.13
C SER A 11 -13.79 -19.88 8.66
N HIS A 12 -13.61 -18.64 8.21
CA HIS A 12 -13.08 -18.38 6.88
C HIS A 12 -11.61 -18.84 6.82
N ASN A 13 -11.17 -19.31 5.65
CA ASN A 13 -9.74 -19.59 5.44
C ASN A 13 -9.03 -18.24 5.23
N PRO A 14 -8.05 -17.88 6.07
CA PRO A 14 -7.37 -16.60 5.92
C PRO A 14 -6.63 -16.48 4.59
N VAL A 15 -6.55 -15.26 4.08
CA VAL A 15 -5.78 -14.89 2.89
C VAL A 15 -5.03 -13.61 3.19
N LEU A 16 -3.75 -13.55 2.83
CA LEU A 16 -2.95 -12.34 2.88
C LEU A 16 -2.28 -12.15 1.51
N VAL A 17 -2.33 -10.93 1.01
CA VAL A 17 -1.62 -10.51 -0.21
C VAL A 17 -0.85 -9.24 0.11
N VAL A 18 0.41 -9.17 -0.32
CA VAL A 18 1.28 -7.99 -0.14
C VAL A 18 1.94 -7.62 -1.46
N HIS A 19 2.19 -6.33 -1.67
CA HIS A 19 3.04 -5.80 -2.74
C HIS A 19 4.11 -4.86 -2.18
N GLY A 20 5.26 -4.82 -2.85
CA GLY A 20 6.38 -3.92 -2.54
C GLY A 20 6.77 -3.08 -3.75
N GLY A 21 5.79 -2.39 -4.35
CA GLY A 21 6.00 -1.46 -5.46
C GLY A 21 5.89 -2.05 -6.86
N ALA A 22 5.18 -1.34 -7.75
CA ALA A 22 5.15 -1.59 -9.19
C ALA A 22 6.01 -0.56 -9.92
N TRP A 23 7.19 -0.96 -10.40
CA TRP A 23 8.11 -0.06 -11.12
C TRP A 23 9.20 -0.84 -11.89
N ALA A 24 10.16 -0.13 -12.47
CA ALA A 24 11.31 -0.72 -13.17
C ALA A 24 12.41 -1.18 -12.19
N ILE A 25 12.08 -2.11 -11.28
CA ILE A 25 13.03 -2.67 -10.28
C ILE A 25 14.29 -3.16 -11.00
N PRO A 26 15.50 -2.67 -10.69
CA PRO A 26 16.76 -3.15 -11.25
C PRO A 26 17.06 -4.62 -10.91
N ASP A 27 17.78 -5.32 -11.79
CA ASP A 27 18.11 -6.74 -11.63
C ASP A 27 18.81 -7.06 -10.30
N ASP A 28 19.73 -6.20 -9.87
CA ASP A 28 20.49 -6.36 -8.63
C ASP A 28 19.65 -6.13 -7.35
N MET A 29 18.44 -5.60 -7.48
CA MET A 29 17.51 -5.41 -6.36
C MET A 29 16.37 -6.42 -6.31
N VAL A 30 16.22 -7.29 -7.32
CA VAL A 30 15.13 -8.27 -7.42
C VAL A 30 15.07 -9.18 -6.19
N GLU A 31 16.19 -9.75 -5.78
CA GLU A 31 16.22 -10.65 -4.62
C GLU A 31 15.85 -9.93 -3.32
N ALA A 32 16.32 -8.69 -3.14
CA ALA A 32 15.99 -7.89 -1.96
C ALA A 32 14.48 -7.65 -1.87
N HIS A 33 13.84 -7.25 -2.98
CA HIS A 33 12.38 -7.01 -3.00
C HIS A 33 11.59 -8.29 -2.74
N LEU A 34 12.00 -9.41 -3.35
CA LEU A 34 11.35 -10.71 -3.12
C LEU A 34 11.49 -11.17 -1.66
N ASN A 35 12.65 -10.96 -1.03
CA ASN A 35 12.85 -11.29 0.37
C ASN A 35 12.04 -10.37 1.29
N GLY A 36 11.99 -9.07 1.00
CA GLY A 36 11.21 -8.11 1.76
C GLY A 36 9.71 -8.44 1.77
N VAL A 37 9.10 -8.73 0.61
CA VAL A 37 7.68 -9.12 0.56
C VAL A 37 7.40 -10.47 1.24
N ARG A 38 8.37 -11.39 1.27
CA ARG A 38 8.26 -12.66 2.02
C ARG A 38 8.36 -12.43 3.53
N ASN A 39 9.20 -11.50 3.97
CA ASN A 39 9.31 -11.12 5.39
C ASN A 39 8.02 -10.44 5.87
N ALA A 40 7.49 -9.51 5.07
CA ALA A 40 6.20 -8.86 5.32
C ALA A 40 5.06 -9.87 5.39
N MET A 41 5.01 -10.81 4.44
CA MET A 41 4.07 -11.92 4.45
C MET A 41 4.17 -12.75 5.73
N ALA A 42 5.38 -13.11 6.14
CA ALA A 42 5.59 -13.92 7.35
C ALA A 42 5.14 -13.21 8.64
N ALA A 43 5.29 -11.88 8.70
CA ALA A 43 4.84 -11.09 9.84
C ALA A 43 3.31 -11.00 9.90
N GLY A 44 2.66 -10.56 8.82
CA GLY A 44 1.19 -10.47 8.78
C GLY A 44 0.52 -11.85 8.91
N TRP A 45 1.08 -12.88 8.30
CA TRP A 45 0.51 -14.23 8.40
C TRP A 45 0.58 -14.82 9.80
N ARG A 46 1.62 -14.51 10.58
CA ARG A 46 1.72 -14.93 11.99
C ARG A 46 0.53 -14.42 12.81
N VAL A 47 0.05 -13.21 12.51
CA VAL A 47 -1.15 -12.64 13.16
C VAL A 47 -2.37 -13.48 12.83
N LEU A 48 -2.59 -13.77 11.54
CA LEU A 48 -3.74 -14.56 11.08
C LEU A 48 -3.71 -16.01 11.61
N GLU A 49 -2.53 -16.65 11.65
CA GLU A 49 -2.35 -18.00 12.22
C GLU A 49 -2.71 -18.08 13.70
N GLN A 50 -2.54 -16.97 14.44
CA GLN A 50 -2.88 -16.86 15.85
C GLN A 50 -4.34 -16.45 16.09
N GLY A 51 -5.14 -16.32 15.02
CA GLY A 51 -6.54 -15.87 15.09
C GLY A 51 -6.68 -14.37 15.29
N GLY A 52 -5.65 -13.57 14.97
CA GLY A 52 -5.73 -12.12 14.95
C GLY A 52 -6.52 -11.59 13.76
N SER A 53 -6.84 -10.30 13.79
CA SER A 53 -7.68 -9.66 12.79
C SER A 53 -6.95 -9.39 11.47
N ALA A 54 -7.71 -9.24 10.38
CA ALA A 54 -7.19 -8.81 9.08
C ALA A 54 -6.48 -7.45 9.19
N LEU A 55 -7.03 -6.58 10.03
CA LEU A 55 -6.54 -5.23 10.26
C LEU A 55 -5.16 -5.21 10.93
N ASP A 56 -4.96 -6.06 11.92
CA ASP A 56 -3.65 -6.21 12.57
C ASP A 56 -2.64 -6.90 11.62
N ALA A 57 -3.10 -7.85 10.79
CA ALA A 57 -2.25 -8.54 9.83
C ALA A 57 -1.69 -7.61 8.74
N VAL A 58 -2.52 -6.73 8.17
CA VAL A 58 -2.06 -5.76 7.16
C VAL A 58 -1.16 -4.69 7.77
N GLU A 59 -1.42 -4.29 9.03
CA GLU A 59 -0.57 -3.36 9.77
C GLU A 59 0.84 -3.95 9.96
N GLU A 60 0.96 -5.16 10.50
CA GLU A 60 2.27 -5.80 10.74
C GLU A 60 3.04 -6.05 9.43
N ALA A 61 2.33 -6.43 8.35
CA ALA A 61 2.96 -6.62 7.05
C ALA A 61 3.57 -5.31 6.51
N VAL A 62 2.82 -4.21 6.58
CA VAL A 62 3.30 -2.91 6.10
C VAL A 62 4.41 -2.35 6.99
N VAL A 63 4.35 -2.52 8.31
CA VAL A 63 5.42 -2.10 9.23
C VAL A 63 6.76 -2.74 8.86
N VAL A 64 6.77 -4.04 8.55
CA VAL A 64 7.99 -4.73 8.11
C VAL A 64 8.56 -4.13 6.83
N MET A 65 7.71 -3.69 5.90
CA MET A 65 8.15 -3.04 4.67
C MET A 65 8.60 -1.58 4.90
N GLU A 66 8.00 -0.86 5.86
CA GLU A 66 8.44 0.48 6.26
C GLU A 66 9.80 0.49 6.98
N ASP A 67 10.15 -0.61 7.63
CA ASP A 67 11.44 -0.80 8.30
C ASP A 67 12.54 -1.37 7.38
N ASP A 68 12.16 -1.90 6.21
CA ASP A 68 13.08 -2.48 5.23
C ASP A 68 13.51 -1.42 4.22
N GLU A 69 14.79 -1.01 4.32
CA GLU A 69 15.42 -0.01 3.45
C GLU A 69 15.29 -0.32 1.96
N THR A 70 14.92 -1.54 1.56
CA THR A 70 14.66 -1.92 0.17
C THR A 70 13.53 -1.11 -0.46
N PHE A 71 12.48 -0.79 0.29
CA PHE A 71 11.23 -0.24 -0.25
C PHE A 71 11.11 1.28 -0.08
N ASP A 72 10.30 1.90 -0.93
CA ASP A 72 9.87 3.29 -0.77
C ASP A 72 8.71 3.45 0.23
N ALA A 73 8.96 3.10 1.50
CA ALA A 73 8.08 3.40 2.62
C ALA A 73 8.89 3.51 3.91
N GLY A 74 8.53 4.43 4.81
CA GLY A 74 9.26 4.62 6.06
C GLY A 74 10.75 4.97 5.82
N ARG A 75 11.66 4.15 6.34
CA ARG A 75 13.11 4.31 6.14
C ARG A 75 13.52 3.64 4.83
N GLY A 76 14.15 4.40 3.94
CA GLY A 76 14.44 3.96 2.57
C GLY A 76 13.61 4.68 1.51
N SER A 77 12.68 5.53 1.94
CA SER A 77 11.83 6.33 1.08
C SER A 77 12.57 7.33 0.20
N PHE A 78 12.00 7.57 -0.98
CA PHE A 78 12.44 8.60 -1.91
C PHE A 78 12.43 9.98 -1.26
N LEU A 79 13.40 10.80 -1.67
CA LEU A 79 13.53 12.17 -1.21
C LEU A 79 12.72 13.12 -2.10
N ASN A 80 12.05 14.08 -1.47
CA ASN A 80 11.48 15.24 -2.15
C ASN A 80 12.59 16.17 -2.69
N ARG A 81 12.23 17.21 -3.44
CA ARG A 81 13.22 18.13 -4.06
C ARG A 81 14.12 18.87 -3.07
N GLU A 82 13.73 18.93 -1.80
CA GLU A 82 14.48 19.56 -0.71
C GLU A 82 15.39 18.55 0.03
N GLY A 83 15.45 17.30 -0.42
CA GLY A 83 16.29 16.28 0.18
C GLY A 83 15.70 15.63 1.43
N LYS A 84 14.39 15.80 1.67
CA LYS A 84 13.69 15.24 2.83
C LYS A 84 12.79 14.06 2.46
N VAL A 85 12.61 13.14 3.40
CA VAL A 85 11.57 12.12 3.33
C VAL A 85 10.21 12.73 3.73
N GLN A 86 9.15 12.47 2.96
CA GLN A 86 7.77 12.86 3.28
C GLN A 86 6.84 11.68 3.02
N LEU A 87 6.17 11.18 4.04
CA LEU A 87 5.46 9.91 4.00
C LEU A 87 3.94 10.08 3.99
N ASP A 88 3.29 9.15 3.32
CA ASP A 88 1.83 9.04 3.21
C ASP A 88 1.42 7.60 3.57
N ALA A 89 0.40 7.40 4.39
CA ALA A 89 -0.13 6.06 4.69
C ALA A 89 -1.63 6.08 5.01
N LEU A 90 -2.32 4.97 4.71
CA LEU A 90 -3.73 4.75 5.02
C LEU A 90 -3.95 3.28 5.40
N ILE A 91 -4.80 3.06 6.39
CA ILE A 91 -5.32 1.74 6.76
C ILE A 91 -6.84 1.80 6.87
N MET A 92 -7.53 0.75 6.41
CA MET A 92 -8.99 0.69 6.36
C MET A 92 -9.51 -0.68 6.82
N ASP A 93 -10.53 -0.62 7.68
CA ASP A 93 -11.28 -1.77 8.19
C ASP A 93 -12.52 -2.00 7.32
N GLY A 94 -12.61 -3.17 6.68
CA GLY A 94 -13.73 -3.54 5.82
C GLY A 94 -15.01 -3.86 6.57
N ALA A 95 -14.94 -4.22 7.86
CA ALA A 95 -16.12 -4.53 8.65
C ALA A 95 -16.92 -3.28 9.03
N THR A 96 -16.21 -2.18 9.29
CA THR A 96 -16.80 -0.94 9.80
C THR A 96 -16.70 0.25 8.85
N LEU A 97 -15.94 0.10 7.75
CA LEU A 97 -15.52 1.19 6.86
C LEU A 97 -14.73 2.30 7.57
N ARG A 98 -14.31 2.09 8.82
CA ARG A 98 -13.41 3.03 9.51
C ARG A 98 -12.07 2.99 8.83
N ALA A 99 -11.46 4.17 8.74
CA ALA A 99 -10.14 4.35 8.17
C ALA A 99 -9.36 5.36 9.00
N GLY A 100 -8.05 5.30 8.89
CA GLY A 100 -7.16 6.30 9.43
C GLY A 100 -6.01 6.53 8.47
N GLY A 101 -5.65 7.79 8.24
CA GLY A 101 -4.64 8.16 7.27
C GLY A 101 -3.79 9.35 7.72
N VAL A 102 -2.53 9.31 7.30
CA VAL A 102 -1.57 10.39 7.44
C VAL A 102 -1.03 10.79 6.07
N GLY A 103 -0.67 12.06 5.91
CA GLY A 103 -0.05 12.54 4.68
C GLY A 103 1.01 13.59 4.94
N CYS A 104 2.05 13.61 4.12
CA CYS A 104 3.16 14.55 4.17
C CYS A 104 3.86 14.63 5.55
N VAL A 105 3.96 13.51 6.28
CA VAL A 105 4.66 13.45 7.58
C VAL A 105 6.16 13.24 7.38
N GLU A 106 6.99 13.88 8.20
CA GLU A 106 8.45 13.85 8.08
C GLU A 106 9.13 13.15 9.26
N ARG A 107 8.40 12.92 10.36
CA ARG A 107 8.97 12.50 11.65
C ARG A 107 8.38 11.21 12.21
N LEU A 108 7.71 10.42 11.39
CA LEU A 108 7.14 9.12 11.78
C LEU A 108 7.91 7.99 11.11
N ARG A 109 8.52 7.12 11.93
CA ARG A 109 9.23 5.94 11.41
C ARG A 109 8.28 4.98 10.70
N ASN A 110 7.10 4.76 11.29
CA ASN A 110 6.07 3.89 10.76
C ASN A 110 4.75 4.68 10.60
N PRO A 111 4.54 5.39 9.47
CA PRO A 111 3.32 6.15 9.24
C PRO A 111 2.05 5.28 9.29
N ILE A 112 2.13 3.99 8.95
CA ILE A 112 0.97 3.08 9.08
C ILE A 112 0.52 2.90 10.54
N ARG A 113 1.43 2.97 11.53
CA ARG A 113 1.07 2.91 12.96
C ARG A 113 0.31 4.18 13.39
N ALA A 114 0.69 5.34 12.86
CA ALA A 114 -0.04 6.58 13.11
C ALA A 114 -1.43 6.54 12.45
N ALA A 115 -1.51 6.04 11.22
CA ALA A 115 -2.78 5.77 10.53
C ALA A 115 -3.67 4.82 11.34
N ARG A 116 -3.12 3.73 11.89
CA ARG A 116 -3.84 2.80 12.79
C ARG A 116 -4.38 3.51 14.03
N LYS A 117 -3.57 4.35 14.68
CA LYS A 117 -4.00 5.11 15.86
C LYS A 117 -5.11 6.11 15.55
N ILE A 118 -5.06 6.78 14.40
CA ILE A 118 -6.15 7.65 13.94
C ILE A 118 -7.43 6.81 13.76
N LEU A 119 -7.33 5.66 13.09
CA LEU A 119 -8.48 4.77 12.88
C LEU A 119 -9.11 4.38 14.22
N SER A 120 -8.33 4.00 15.23
CA SER A 120 -8.84 3.48 16.50
C SER A 120 -9.26 4.55 17.52
N GLU A 121 -8.53 5.67 17.59
CA GLU A 121 -8.59 6.62 18.72
C GLU A 121 -9.02 8.05 18.31
N SER A 122 -9.28 8.31 17.03
CA SER A 122 -9.78 9.60 16.56
C SER A 122 -11.24 9.54 16.08
N PRO A 123 -12.03 10.61 16.25
CA PRO A 123 -13.30 10.78 15.52
C PRO A 123 -13.08 11.21 14.05
N HIS A 124 -11.83 11.49 13.64
CA HIS A 124 -11.47 11.92 12.30
C HIS A 124 -10.72 10.83 11.54
N VAL A 125 -10.75 10.92 10.21
CA VAL A 125 -10.10 9.94 9.33
C VAL A 125 -8.68 10.35 8.93
N TYR A 126 -8.42 11.66 8.79
CA TYR A 126 -7.15 12.17 8.26
C TYR A 126 -6.54 13.27 9.10
N PHE A 127 -5.22 13.18 9.25
CA PHE A 127 -4.36 14.27 9.66
C PHE A 127 -3.19 14.38 8.68
N VAL A 128 -2.62 15.57 8.53
CA VAL A 128 -1.49 15.79 7.61
C VAL A 128 -0.39 16.62 8.26
N ALA A 129 0.83 16.44 7.76
CA ALA A 129 2.04 17.14 8.16
C ALA A 129 2.21 17.20 9.68
N GLU A 130 2.59 18.35 10.22
CA GLU A 130 2.81 18.57 11.65
C GLU A 130 1.57 18.21 12.50
N GLY A 131 0.35 18.38 11.97
CA GLY A 131 -0.88 18.01 12.67
C GLY A 131 -0.99 16.51 12.93
N ALA A 132 -0.57 15.69 11.96
CA ALA A 132 -0.52 14.23 12.13
C ALA A 132 0.58 13.81 13.11
N GLU A 133 1.73 14.46 13.07
CA GLU A 133 2.85 14.18 13.97
C GLU A 133 2.52 14.53 15.42
N ARG A 134 1.85 15.66 15.67
CA ARG A 134 1.36 16.01 17.00
C ARG A 134 0.35 14.99 17.50
N PHE A 135 -0.63 14.61 16.67
CA PHE A 135 -1.59 13.58 17.03
C PHE A 135 -0.87 12.27 17.40
N ALA A 136 0.06 11.81 16.57
CA ALA A 136 0.85 10.62 16.83
C ALA A 136 1.61 10.69 18.17
N ALA A 137 2.28 11.81 18.44
CA ALA A 137 3.01 12.04 19.70
C ALA A 137 2.07 12.03 20.93
N GLU A 138 0.91 12.68 20.84
CA GLU A 138 -0.11 12.70 21.90
C GLU A 138 -0.65 11.30 22.20
N HIS A 139 -0.65 10.39 21.21
CA HIS A 139 -1.10 9.01 21.33
C HIS A 139 0.06 8.01 21.51
N GLY A 140 1.22 8.50 21.94
CA GLY A 140 2.34 7.66 22.38
C GLY A 140 3.24 7.11 21.27
N ILE A 141 3.09 7.58 20.02
CA ILE A 141 4.02 7.23 18.94
C ILE A 141 5.22 8.19 18.99
N PRO A 142 6.46 7.68 19.17
CA PRO A 142 7.63 8.52 19.21
C PRO A 142 7.93 9.15 17.85
N LEU A 143 8.33 10.42 17.85
CA LEU A 143 8.80 11.11 16.66
C LEU A 143 10.30 10.87 16.47
N CYS A 144 10.72 10.62 15.23
CA CYS A 144 12.12 10.53 14.82
C CYS A 144 12.61 11.85 14.21
N GLN A 145 13.91 11.93 13.92
CA GLN A 145 14.45 12.96 13.04
C GLN A 145 14.28 12.51 11.59
N ASN A 146 14.11 13.45 10.65
CA ASN A 146 13.92 13.09 9.24
C ASN A 146 15.15 12.36 8.69
N GLU A 147 16.33 12.73 9.17
CA GLU A 147 17.62 12.12 8.84
C GLU A 147 17.68 10.62 9.20
N ASP A 148 16.89 10.18 10.18
CA ASP A 148 16.78 8.76 10.56
C ASP A 148 16.05 7.94 9.48
N LEU A 149 15.29 8.58 8.58
CA LEU A 149 14.58 7.94 7.47
C LEU A 149 15.40 7.93 6.17
N VAL A 150 16.36 8.85 6.06
CA VAL A 150 17.20 9.03 4.87
C VAL A 150 18.31 7.98 4.83
N ILE A 151 18.53 7.40 3.66
CA ILE A 151 19.65 6.48 3.40
C ILE A 151 20.55 6.99 2.26
N PRO A 152 21.85 6.65 2.25
CA PRO A 152 22.79 7.12 1.22
C PRO A 152 22.37 6.82 -0.22
N ARG A 153 21.66 5.69 -0.43
CA ARG A 153 21.12 5.28 -1.73
C ARG A 153 20.17 6.33 -2.31
N GLU A 154 19.25 6.85 -1.49
CA GLU A 154 18.23 7.81 -1.94
C GLU A 154 18.80 9.22 -2.10
N THR A 155 19.76 9.62 -1.26
CA THR A 155 20.50 10.87 -1.47
C THR A 155 21.20 10.87 -2.83
N ARG A 156 21.87 9.76 -3.20
CA ARG A 156 22.53 9.64 -4.50
C ARG A 156 21.52 9.69 -5.65
N ARG A 157 20.42 8.95 -5.55
CA ARG A 157 19.34 8.96 -6.56
C ARG A 157 18.79 10.37 -6.80
N LEU A 158 18.55 11.14 -5.74
CA LEU A 158 18.08 12.52 -5.86
C LEU A 158 19.10 13.41 -6.59
N LEU A 159 20.37 13.36 -6.18
CA LEU A 159 21.42 14.18 -6.80
C LEU A 159 21.61 13.85 -8.29
N GLU A 160 21.64 12.56 -8.63
CA GLU A 160 21.74 12.11 -10.03
C GLU A 160 20.53 12.55 -10.86
N PHE A 161 19.32 12.46 -10.30
CA PHE A 161 18.11 12.89 -10.96
C PHE A 161 18.11 14.41 -11.20
N GLN A 162 18.46 15.20 -10.19
CA GLN A 162 18.54 16.67 -10.29
C GLN A 162 19.61 17.14 -11.27
N ALA A 163 20.75 16.44 -11.36
CA ALA A 163 21.79 16.72 -12.34
C ALA A 163 21.28 16.52 -13.78
N ARG A 164 20.62 15.37 -14.07
CA ARG A 164 20.04 15.09 -15.41
C ARG A 164 18.96 16.10 -15.80
N MET A 165 18.13 16.48 -14.81
CA MET A 165 17.08 17.50 -14.93
C MET A 165 17.59 18.90 -15.25
N ALA A 166 18.81 19.25 -14.84
CA ALA A 166 19.41 20.53 -15.18
C ALA A 166 19.83 20.59 -16.66
N GLU A 167 20.12 19.44 -17.27
CA GLU A 167 20.53 19.30 -18.67
C GLU A 167 19.35 19.22 -19.64
N GLN A 168 18.20 18.74 -19.18
CA GLN A 168 16.99 18.54 -19.99
C GLN A 168 15.80 19.20 -19.28
N LYS A 169 15.10 20.15 -19.93
CA LYS A 169 13.80 20.62 -19.41
C LYS A 169 12.80 19.47 -19.58
N PRO A 170 12.39 18.76 -18.52
CA PRO A 170 11.41 17.71 -18.70
C PRO A 170 10.06 18.34 -19.02
N ASP A 171 9.25 17.58 -19.72
CA ASP A 171 7.83 17.85 -19.78
C ASP A 171 7.21 17.54 -18.41
N LEU A 172 6.58 18.55 -17.80
CA LEU A 172 5.90 18.43 -16.50
C LEU A 172 4.74 17.42 -16.52
N PHE A 173 4.25 17.07 -17.72
CA PHE A 173 3.14 16.14 -17.93
C PHE A 173 3.58 14.84 -18.62
N ALA A 174 4.88 14.64 -18.84
CA ALA A 174 5.37 13.36 -19.36
C ALA A 174 5.07 12.23 -18.37
N PRO A 175 4.87 10.99 -18.87
CA PRO A 175 4.76 9.81 -18.01
C PRO A 175 6.01 9.74 -17.13
N THR A 176 5.80 9.89 -15.83
CA THR A 176 6.89 9.78 -14.86
C THR A 176 7.22 8.31 -14.62
N ILE A 177 8.45 8.06 -14.17
CA ILE A 177 8.86 6.72 -13.72
C ILE A 177 7.89 6.31 -12.62
N SER A 178 7.13 5.24 -12.85
CA SER A 178 6.24 4.64 -11.85
C SER A 178 7.04 4.34 -10.59
N HIS A 179 6.46 4.58 -9.42
CA HIS A 179 7.18 4.60 -8.15
C HIS A 179 6.73 3.48 -7.22
N ASP A 180 7.61 3.23 -6.26
CA ASP A 180 7.44 2.18 -5.29
C ASP A 180 6.44 2.63 -4.21
N THR A 181 5.60 1.70 -3.78
CA THR A 181 4.58 1.87 -2.76
C THR A 181 4.30 0.49 -2.23
N VAL A 182 4.27 0.37 -0.91
CA VAL A 182 4.07 -0.91 -0.24
C VAL A 182 2.61 -1.01 0.20
N GLY A 183 2.09 -2.23 0.24
CA GLY A 183 0.73 -2.43 0.69
C GLY A 183 0.35 -3.87 0.94
N ALA A 184 -0.72 -4.05 1.69
CA ALA A 184 -1.23 -5.35 2.09
C ALA A 184 -2.76 -5.34 2.12
N ILE A 185 -3.36 -6.48 1.76
CA ILE A 185 -4.78 -6.75 1.94
C ILE A 185 -4.96 -8.14 2.57
N ALA A 186 -5.93 -8.27 3.46
CA ALA A 186 -6.17 -9.51 4.17
C ALA A 186 -7.66 -9.84 4.29
N LEU A 187 -7.93 -11.14 4.39
CA LEU A 187 -9.18 -11.75 4.87
C LEU A 187 -8.81 -12.60 6.07
N ASP A 188 -9.46 -12.38 7.22
CA ASP A 188 -9.20 -13.16 8.44
C ASP A 188 -10.18 -14.32 8.63
N GLY A 189 -10.02 -15.03 9.76
CA GLY A 189 -10.86 -16.19 10.12
C GLY A 189 -12.30 -15.84 10.48
N ASP A 190 -12.59 -14.58 10.83
CA ASP A 190 -13.93 -14.06 11.10
C ASP A 190 -14.65 -13.64 9.81
N GLY A 191 -13.93 -13.56 8.69
CA GLY A 191 -14.44 -13.14 7.39
C GLY A 191 -14.33 -11.63 7.16
N ASP A 192 -13.53 -10.93 7.97
CA ASP A 192 -13.32 -9.49 7.85
C ASP A 192 -12.17 -9.19 6.89
N LEU A 193 -12.37 -8.14 6.07
CA LEU A 193 -11.39 -7.63 5.12
C LEU A 193 -10.68 -6.41 5.70
N ALA A 194 -9.40 -6.24 5.35
CA ALA A 194 -8.66 -5.03 5.64
C ALA A 194 -7.67 -4.70 4.52
N ALA A 195 -7.30 -3.42 4.44
CA ALA A 195 -6.28 -2.93 3.52
C ALA A 195 -5.37 -1.90 4.21
N ALA A 196 -4.10 -1.90 3.83
CA ALA A 196 -3.09 -0.93 4.27
C ALA A 196 -2.15 -0.58 3.12
N THR A 197 -1.80 0.70 2.98
CA THR A 197 -0.86 1.19 1.96
C THR A 197 0.02 2.29 2.56
N SER A 198 1.31 2.29 2.23
CA SER A 198 2.30 3.27 2.73
C SER A 198 3.33 3.61 1.65
N THR A 199 3.80 4.86 1.61
CA THR A 199 4.79 5.32 0.61
C THR A 199 5.62 6.53 1.06
N GLY A 200 6.80 6.70 0.47
CA GLY A 200 7.52 7.98 0.41
C GLY A 200 7.15 8.87 -0.79
N GLY A 201 6.41 8.33 -1.76
CA GLY A 201 5.89 9.03 -2.93
C GLY A 201 6.82 8.96 -4.13
N THR A 202 7.10 10.09 -4.76
CA THR A 202 7.97 10.13 -5.95
C THR A 202 9.30 10.80 -5.65
N LEU A 203 10.36 10.27 -6.29
CA LEU A 203 11.66 10.93 -6.32
C LEU A 203 11.53 12.37 -6.82
N ASN A 204 12.15 13.29 -6.09
CA ASN A 204 12.17 14.72 -6.40
C ASN A 204 10.76 15.37 -6.43
N LYS A 205 9.77 14.78 -5.73
CA LYS A 205 8.45 15.38 -5.59
C LYS A 205 8.52 16.80 -5.02
N ALA A 206 7.56 17.64 -5.38
CA ALA A 206 7.36 18.90 -4.68
C ALA A 206 6.99 18.60 -3.21
N PRO A 207 7.57 19.30 -2.22
CA PRO A 207 7.19 19.17 -0.83
C PRO A 207 5.70 19.43 -0.67
N GLY A 208 5.03 18.56 0.08
CA GLY A 208 3.59 18.59 0.21
C GLY A 208 2.81 17.91 -0.92
N ARG A 209 3.48 17.33 -1.93
CA ARG A 209 2.81 16.44 -2.91
C ARG A 209 2.37 15.17 -2.18
N LEU A 210 1.06 14.95 -2.19
CA LEU A 210 0.40 13.77 -1.68
C LEU A 210 -0.02 12.86 -2.85
N GLY A 211 0.27 11.57 -2.74
CA GLY A 211 -0.08 10.57 -3.74
C GLY A 211 -1.45 9.91 -3.51
N ASP A 212 -1.70 8.82 -4.22
CA ASP A 212 -2.89 7.98 -4.07
C ASP A 212 -2.89 7.16 -2.78
N SER A 213 -1.72 6.77 -2.27
CA SER A 213 -1.54 5.77 -1.21
C SER A 213 -2.36 6.06 0.03
N SER A 214 -2.32 7.32 0.47
CA SER A 214 -3.11 7.81 1.59
C SER A 214 -4.43 8.41 1.16
N LEU A 215 -5.11 7.93 0.12
CA LEU A 215 -6.45 8.41 -0.25
C LEU A 215 -7.40 7.22 -0.38
N ILE A 216 -8.50 7.27 0.39
CA ILE A 216 -9.51 6.21 0.40
C ILE A 216 -10.07 6.02 -1.00
N GLY A 217 -10.04 4.77 -1.46
CA GLY A 217 -10.54 4.41 -2.78
C GLY A 217 -9.55 4.65 -3.91
N CYS A 218 -8.44 5.35 -3.68
CA CYS A 218 -7.37 5.50 -4.66
C CYS A 218 -6.31 4.43 -4.39
N GLY A 219 -5.45 4.68 -3.40
CA GLY A 219 -4.37 3.80 -2.98
C GLY A 219 -4.84 2.58 -2.20
N CYS A 220 -5.79 2.79 -1.29
CA CYS A 220 -6.22 1.80 -0.30
C CYS A 220 -7.75 1.81 -0.14
N TYR A 221 -8.38 0.63 -0.10
CA TYR A 221 -9.80 0.49 0.17
C TYR A 221 -10.12 -0.88 0.76
N ALA A 222 -11.07 -0.96 1.70
CA ALA A 222 -11.61 -2.22 2.20
C ALA A 222 -13.09 -2.09 2.56
N ASP A 223 -13.88 -3.09 2.19
CA ASP A 223 -15.30 -3.23 2.53
C ASP A 223 -15.71 -4.70 2.41
N ASN A 224 -16.24 -5.28 3.50
CA ASN A 224 -16.69 -6.68 3.55
C ASN A 224 -17.78 -7.01 2.52
N GLN A 225 -18.54 -6.00 2.06
CA GLN A 225 -19.60 -6.18 1.06
C GLN A 225 -19.07 -6.16 -0.38
N SER A 226 -17.84 -5.69 -0.61
CA SER A 226 -17.26 -5.55 -1.93
C SER A 226 -15.89 -6.25 -2.03
N GLY A 227 -14.83 -5.60 -1.55
CA GLY A 227 -13.48 -6.15 -1.53
C GLY A 227 -12.47 -5.23 -0.85
N ALA A 228 -11.25 -5.76 -0.69
CA ALA A 228 -10.07 -5.03 -0.25
C ALA A 228 -9.10 -4.87 -1.41
N ALA A 229 -8.54 -3.68 -1.55
CA ALA A 229 -7.61 -3.32 -2.61
C ALA A 229 -6.49 -2.43 -2.08
N SER A 230 -5.28 -2.70 -2.57
CA SER A 230 -4.11 -1.82 -2.43
C SER A 230 -3.47 -1.63 -3.80
N THR A 231 -3.11 -0.40 -4.13
CA THR A 231 -2.51 -0.05 -5.42
C THR A 231 -1.12 0.57 -5.24
N THR A 232 -0.35 0.56 -6.32
CA THR A 232 1.00 1.12 -6.38
C THR A 232 1.27 1.62 -7.79
N GLY A 233 2.17 2.58 -7.93
CA GLY A 233 2.64 3.09 -9.20
C GLY A 233 2.41 4.58 -9.31
N TRP A 234 2.05 5.08 -10.50
CA TRP A 234 1.89 6.52 -10.70
C TRP A 234 0.59 7.04 -10.07
N GLY A 235 0.74 7.71 -8.93
CA GLY A 235 -0.41 8.14 -8.10
C GLY A 235 -1.41 9.07 -8.77
N GLU A 236 -1.00 10.02 -9.62
CA GLU A 236 -1.95 10.96 -10.25
C GLU A 236 -2.99 10.27 -11.16
N PRO A 237 -2.61 9.35 -12.07
CA PRO A 237 -3.54 8.45 -12.75
C PRO A 237 -4.44 7.62 -11.83
N ILE A 238 -3.87 7.00 -10.78
CA ILE A 238 -4.62 6.15 -9.84
C ILE A 238 -5.71 6.97 -9.15
N MET A 239 -5.39 8.19 -8.70
CA MET A 239 -6.34 9.12 -8.09
C MET A 239 -7.46 9.52 -9.05
N LYS A 240 -7.13 9.83 -10.32
CA LYS A 240 -8.15 10.23 -11.33
C LYS A 240 -9.19 9.14 -11.58
N LEU A 241 -8.81 7.87 -11.43
CA LEU A 241 -9.70 6.73 -11.62
C LEU A 241 -10.34 6.21 -10.33
N VAL A 242 -9.88 6.66 -9.16
CA VAL A 242 -10.29 6.13 -7.85
C VAL A 242 -10.18 4.59 -7.88
N LEU A 243 -9.01 4.11 -8.30
CA LEU A 243 -8.82 2.77 -8.87
C LEU A 243 -9.16 1.62 -7.90
N ALA A 244 -8.76 1.74 -6.63
CA ALA A 244 -9.08 0.72 -5.61
C ALA A 244 -10.60 0.61 -5.39
N LYS A 245 -11.31 1.73 -5.24
CA LYS A 245 -12.77 1.73 -5.06
C LYS A 245 -13.49 1.23 -6.30
N TRP A 246 -13.07 1.71 -7.48
CA TRP A 246 -13.63 1.26 -8.75
C TRP A 246 -13.51 -0.27 -8.88
N SER A 247 -12.36 -0.83 -8.52
CA SER A 247 -12.13 -2.28 -8.54
C SER A 247 -13.04 -3.03 -7.54
N ALA A 248 -13.14 -2.53 -6.31
CA ALA A 248 -14.04 -3.12 -5.30
C ALA A 248 -15.51 -3.11 -5.78
N ASP A 249 -15.99 -2.04 -6.39
CA ASP A 249 -17.37 -1.95 -6.91
C ASP A 249 -17.65 -2.93 -8.05
N ARG A 250 -16.65 -3.20 -8.91
CA ARG A 250 -16.76 -4.22 -9.96
C ARG A 250 -16.87 -5.62 -9.36
N VAL A 251 -16.13 -5.90 -8.29
CA VAL A 251 -16.23 -7.17 -7.54
C VAL A 251 -17.60 -7.31 -6.88
N ALA A 252 -18.10 -6.25 -6.25
CA ALA A 252 -19.45 -6.22 -5.66
C ALA A 252 -20.55 -6.48 -6.71
N SER A 253 -20.33 -6.02 -7.96
CA SER A 253 -21.21 -6.24 -9.10
C SER A 253 -21.13 -7.66 -9.69
N GLY A 254 -20.33 -8.56 -9.09
CA GLY A 254 -20.25 -9.98 -9.45
C GLY A 254 -19.04 -10.39 -10.30
N SER A 255 -18.18 -9.45 -10.69
CA SER A 255 -16.91 -9.79 -11.36
C SER A 255 -15.94 -10.49 -10.41
N ILE A 256 -15.03 -11.30 -10.92
CA ILE A 256 -14.02 -11.97 -10.09
C ILE A 256 -12.78 -11.07 -9.94
N PRO A 257 -12.14 -11.03 -8.76
CA PRO A 257 -10.97 -10.18 -8.50
C PRO A 257 -9.83 -10.31 -9.53
N GLU A 258 -9.53 -11.51 -10.03
CA GLU A 258 -8.48 -11.71 -11.03
C GLU A 258 -8.74 -10.95 -12.34
N TRP A 259 -9.97 -11.02 -12.87
CA TRP A 259 -10.34 -10.28 -14.08
C TRP A 259 -10.38 -8.78 -13.82
N VAL A 260 -10.92 -8.35 -12.67
CA VAL A 260 -11.02 -6.94 -12.30
C VAL A 260 -9.64 -6.30 -12.13
N ALA A 261 -8.68 -7.00 -11.53
CA ALA A 261 -7.31 -6.49 -11.38
C ALA A 261 -6.67 -6.21 -12.75
N LYS A 262 -6.81 -7.13 -13.72
CA LYS A 262 -6.33 -6.93 -15.09
C LYS A 262 -7.05 -5.77 -15.77
N GLU A 263 -8.39 -5.73 -15.67
CA GLU A 263 -9.22 -4.66 -16.23
C GLU A 263 -8.83 -3.28 -15.66
N ALA A 264 -8.59 -3.19 -14.34
CA ALA A 264 -8.16 -1.96 -13.67
C ALA A 264 -6.84 -1.42 -14.25
N ILE A 265 -5.86 -2.29 -14.48
CA ILE A 265 -4.57 -1.90 -15.07
C ILE A 265 -4.72 -1.50 -16.54
N THR A 266 -5.55 -2.20 -17.32
CA THR A 266 -5.88 -1.78 -18.69
C THR A 266 -6.57 -0.41 -18.70
N GLN A 267 -7.53 -0.16 -17.80
CA GLN A 267 -8.19 1.14 -17.67
C GLN A 267 -7.21 2.26 -17.28
N LEU A 268 -6.25 1.96 -16.40
CA LEU A 268 -5.19 2.88 -15.99
C LEU A 268 -4.35 3.31 -17.19
N GLU A 269 -3.96 2.38 -18.05
CA GLU A 269 -3.19 2.65 -19.26
C GLU A 269 -4.02 3.38 -20.32
N GLU A 270 -5.15 2.80 -20.74
CA GLU A 270 -5.90 3.29 -21.90
C GLU A 270 -6.55 4.66 -21.67
N ARG A 271 -7.01 4.95 -20.45
CA ARG A 271 -7.76 6.19 -20.18
C ARG A 271 -6.88 7.36 -19.78
N VAL A 272 -5.79 7.09 -19.08
CA VAL A 272 -4.98 8.14 -18.44
C VAL A 272 -3.47 7.93 -18.60
N ASN A 273 -3.06 6.98 -19.45
CA ASN A 273 -1.65 6.64 -19.72
C ASN A 273 -0.86 6.41 -18.42
N GLY A 274 -1.50 5.74 -17.46
CA GLY A 274 -0.94 5.46 -16.14
C GLY A 274 -0.24 4.10 -16.10
N HIS A 275 0.74 4.00 -15.22
CA HIS A 275 1.51 2.79 -14.99
C HIS A 275 1.52 2.43 -13.51
N GLY A 276 1.21 1.19 -13.18
CA GLY A 276 1.17 0.73 -11.79
C GLY A 276 0.74 -0.72 -11.65
N GLY A 277 0.26 -1.04 -10.46
CA GLY A 277 -0.19 -2.36 -10.06
C GLY A 277 -1.30 -2.31 -9.00
N ILE A 278 -1.99 -3.42 -8.85
CA ILE A 278 -3.07 -3.61 -7.88
C ILE A 278 -3.05 -5.03 -7.32
N ILE A 279 -3.27 -5.15 -6.01
CA ILE A 279 -3.72 -6.38 -5.37
C ILE A 279 -5.18 -6.19 -4.95
N LEU A 280 -6.00 -7.21 -5.16
CA LEU A 280 -7.44 -7.19 -4.93
C LEU A 280 -7.90 -8.50 -4.29
N LEU A 281 -8.77 -8.46 -3.29
CA LEU A 281 -9.28 -9.60 -2.53
C LEU A 281 -10.76 -9.40 -2.23
N ASP A 282 -11.56 -10.46 -2.30
CA ASP A 282 -12.96 -10.44 -1.88
C ASP A 282 -13.21 -11.28 -0.61
N SER A 283 -14.41 -11.13 -0.03
CA SER A 283 -14.83 -11.84 1.18
C SER A 283 -14.99 -13.37 0.99
N ARG A 284 -14.83 -13.88 -0.23
CA ARG A 284 -14.79 -15.32 -0.54
C ARG A 284 -13.37 -15.85 -0.64
N GLY A 285 -12.35 -15.01 -0.39
CA GLY A 285 -10.95 -15.38 -0.49
C GLY A 285 -10.43 -15.47 -1.94
N ARG A 286 -11.19 -14.98 -2.92
CA ARG A 286 -10.71 -14.88 -4.31
C ARG A 286 -9.87 -13.62 -4.44
N PHE A 287 -8.77 -13.69 -5.18
CA PHE A 287 -7.82 -12.60 -5.29
C PHE A 287 -7.40 -12.33 -6.74
N GLY A 288 -6.85 -11.14 -6.98
CA GLY A 288 -6.24 -10.72 -8.24
C GLY A 288 -4.97 -9.92 -7.96
N ILE A 289 -3.94 -10.12 -8.79
CA ILE A 289 -2.68 -9.39 -8.77
C ILE A 289 -2.37 -9.02 -10.22
N ALA A 290 -2.23 -7.73 -10.53
CA ALA A 290 -1.95 -7.26 -11.88
C ALA A 290 -1.07 -6.00 -11.86
N HIS A 291 -0.25 -5.81 -12.90
CA HIS A 291 0.54 -4.60 -13.11
C HIS A 291 0.93 -4.45 -14.59
N ASN A 292 1.16 -3.22 -15.06
CA ASN A 292 1.69 -2.92 -16.41
C ASN A 292 3.10 -2.28 -16.37
N THR A 293 3.71 -2.22 -15.19
CA THR A 293 5.14 -1.90 -15.03
C THR A 293 5.99 -3.12 -15.34
N PRO A 294 7.29 -2.96 -15.64
CA PRO A 294 8.18 -4.10 -15.88
C PRO A 294 8.17 -5.12 -14.74
N ARG A 295 8.10 -4.64 -13.49
CA ARG A 295 8.10 -5.48 -12.29
C ARG A 295 7.13 -4.95 -11.22
N MET A 296 6.59 -5.85 -10.44
CA MET A 296 5.93 -5.59 -9.15
C MET A 296 6.21 -6.75 -8.20
N ALA A 297 6.98 -6.52 -7.14
CA ALA A 297 7.23 -7.57 -6.16
C ALA A 297 5.96 -7.84 -5.33
N TRP A 298 5.56 -9.10 -5.22
CA TRP A 298 4.38 -9.49 -4.46
C TRP A 298 4.56 -10.83 -3.76
N CYS A 299 3.81 -11.04 -2.67
CA CYS A 299 3.65 -12.34 -2.04
C CYS A 299 2.17 -12.57 -1.70
N LEU A 300 1.72 -13.82 -1.87
CA LEU A 300 0.39 -14.30 -1.56
C LEU A 300 0.52 -15.51 -0.65
N LYS A 301 -0.33 -15.60 0.36
CA LYS A 301 -0.47 -16.79 1.19
C LYS A 301 -1.94 -17.08 1.49
N THR A 302 -2.27 -18.36 1.36
CA THR A 302 -3.50 -18.98 1.84
C THR A 302 -3.12 -20.14 2.76
N VAL A 303 -4.12 -20.78 3.38
CA VAL A 303 -3.90 -21.99 4.18
C VAL A 303 -3.27 -23.15 3.40
N GLU A 304 -3.44 -23.18 2.07
CA GLU A 304 -2.99 -24.27 1.21
C GLU A 304 -1.62 -23.99 0.58
N LYS A 305 -1.28 -22.73 0.32
CA LYS A 305 -0.09 -22.38 -0.46
C LYS A 305 0.46 -21.00 -0.12
N GLN A 306 1.74 -20.83 -0.43
CA GLN A 306 2.42 -19.54 -0.49
C GLN A 306 3.11 -19.40 -1.84
N SER A 307 3.01 -18.23 -2.45
CA SER A 307 3.66 -17.88 -3.72
C SER A 307 4.17 -16.46 -3.67
N SER A 308 5.24 -16.18 -4.39
CA SER A 308 5.79 -14.83 -4.56
C SER A 308 6.23 -14.64 -6.01
N GLY A 309 6.08 -13.44 -6.53
CA GLY A 309 6.49 -13.11 -7.89
C GLY A 309 6.97 -11.67 -8.02
N ILE A 310 7.47 -11.34 -9.19
CA ILE A 310 7.96 -9.99 -9.51
C ILE A 310 7.67 -9.55 -10.95
N GLU A 311 7.66 -10.48 -11.90
CA GLU A 311 7.42 -10.17 -13.31
C GLU A 311 5.92 -10.20 -13.65
N CYS A 312 5.54 -9.48 -14.71
CA CYS A 312 4.19 -9.53 -15.24
C CYS A 312 3.95 -10.89 -15.87
N SER A 313 3.13 -11.72 -15.23
CA SER A 313 2.73 -13.01 -15.77
C SER A 313 1.66 -12.81 -16.86
N GLY A 314 2.11 -12.54 -18.09
CA GLY A 314 1.28 -12.51 -19.29
C GLY A 314 1.36 -11.19 -20.05
N GLY A 315 2.04 -11.21 -21.20
CA GLY A 315 1.75 -10.23 -22.25
C GLY A 315 0.29 -10.34 -22.66
N LEU A 316 -0.32 -9.20 -22.97
CA LEU A 316 -1.65 -9.09 -23.55
C LEU A 316 -1.86 -10.08 -24.71
#